data_AF-A0A381Y6X6-F1
#
_entry.id   AF-A0A381Y6X6-F1
#
_cell.length_a   1.000
_cell.length_b   1.000
_cell.length_c   1.000
_cell.angle_alpha   90.00
_cell.angle_beta   90.00
_cell.angle_gamma   90.00
#
_symmetry.space_group_name_H-M   'P 1'
#
loop_
_entity.id
_entity.type
_entity.pdbx_description
1 polymer ?
#
loop_
_entity_poly.entity_id
_entity_poly.type
_entity_poly.pdbx_seq_one_letter_code
_entity_poly.pdbx_strand_id
1 'polypeptide(L)'
;MASDWLLEAAAQYNEQSLEGRDGYPAHILMPVDTLAQILDWAFQSLPDEILVGMDVNPDLPHSREVEKTYCGVDFESGLFSGQGFVLGEPHLVNRGDSYSVHHVPEEWMDGLFDKERGVRGGRFSHWLHT
;
A
#
# COMPACT_ATOMS: atom_id res chain seq x y z
N MET A 1 2.13 6.60 -15.46
CA MET A 1 0.81 7.17 -15.77
C MET A 1 -0.15 6.01 -15.93
N ALA A 2 -1.04 5.89 -14.95
CA ALA A 2 -2.16 4.97 -14.96
C ALA A 2 -3.03 5.13 -16.22
N SER A 3 -3.57 4.01 -16.70
CA SER A 3 -4.53 3.97 -17.80
C SER A 3 -5.90 4.48 -17.37
N ASP A 4 -6.70 4.98 -18.32
CA ASP A 4 -8.03 5.54 -18.07
C ASP A 4 -8.96 4.58 -17.31
N TRP A 5 -8.93 3.29 -17.67
CA TRP A 5 -9.75 2.28 -17.00
C TRP A 5 -9.39 2.12 -15.52
N LEU A 6 -8.11 2.29 -15.16
CA LEU A 6 -7.65 2.17 -13.78
C LEU A 6 -8.03 3.40 -12.97
N LEU A 7 -8.00 4.58 -13.60
CA LEU A 7 -8.49 5.82 -12.99
C LEU A 7 -9.99 5.74 -12.72
N GLU A 8 -10.77 5.22 -13.67
CA GLU A 8 -12.22 5.02 -13.50
C GLU A 8 -12.51 3.99 -12.39
N ALA A 9 -11.81 2.86 -12.38
CA ALA A 9 -11.96 1.84 -11.34
C ALA A 9 -11.59 2.39 -9.95
N ALA A 10 -10.50 3.15 -9.83
CA ALA A 10 -10.10 3.79 -8.59
C ALA A 10 -11.14 4.82 -8.11
N ALA A 11 -11.73 5.60 -9.03
CA ALA A 11 -12.79 6.55 -8.70
C ALA A 11 -14.03 5.84 -8.15
N GLN A 12 -14.47 4.76 -8.79
CA GLN A 12 -15.61 3.96 -8.33
C GLN A 12 -15.34 3.31 -6.96
N TYR A 13 -14.12 2.78 -6.76
CA TYR A 13 -13.72 2.23 -5.47
C TYR A 13 -13.76 3.30 -4.37
N ASN A 14 -13.20 4.48 -4.65
CA ASN A 14 -13.19 5.59 -3.69
C ASN A 14 -14.59 6.11 -3.35
N GLU A 15 -15.54 6.07 -4.30
CA GLU A 15 -16.94 6.41 -4.04
C GLU A 15 -17.59 5.37 -3.11
N GLN A 16 -17.38 4.08 -3.38
CA GLN A 16 -17.89 3.00 -2.51
C GLN A 16 -17.25 3.06 -1.11
N SER A 17 -15.94 3.32 -1.02
CA SER A 17 -15.26 3.49 0.27
C SER A 17 -15.80 4.70 1.04
N LEU A 18 -16.22 5.76 0.33
CA LEU A 18 -16.83 6.93 0.95
C LEU A 18 -18.22 6.62 1.51
N GLU A 19 -19.05 5.89 0.75
CA GLU A 19 -20.37 5.43 1.19
C GLU A 19 -20.26 4.49 2.41
N GLY A 20 -19.25 3.63 2.42
CA GLY A 20 -18.99 2.65 3.49
C GLY A 20 -18.10 3.16 4.63
N ARG A 21 -17.71 4.43 4.64
CA ARG A 21 -16.66 4.96 5.54
C ARG A 21 -16.86 4.67 7.02
N ASP A 22 -18.12 4.61 7.44
CA ASP A 22 -18.51 4.41 8.83
C ASP A 22 -18.10 3.05 9.39
N GLY A 23 -17.80 2.07 8.53
CA GLY A 23 -17.32 0.75 8.94
C GLY A 23 -15.80 0.54 8.82
N TYR A 24 -15.02 1.56 8.45
CA TYR A 24 -13.57 1.45 8.35
C TYR A 24 -12.87 2.09 9.57
N PRO A 25 -12.09 1.32 10.35
CA PRO A 25 -11.38 1.87 11.50
C PRO A 25 -10.16 2.71 11.10
N ALA A 26 -9.66 2.54 9.87
CA ALA A 26 -8.63 3.38 9.27
C ALA A 26 -8.65 3.22 7.75
N HIS A 27 -8.03 4.16 7.04
CA HIS A 27 -7.85 4.13 5.59
C HIS A 27 -6.39 4.34 5.20
N ILE A 28 -6.04 3.83 4.03
CA ILE A 28 -4.73 3.96 3.41
C ILE A 28 -4.92 4.68 2.07
N LEU A 29 -4.11 5.70 1.79
CA LEU A 29 -4.11 6.35 0.49
C LEU A 29 -2.97 5.79 -0.37
N MET A 30 -3.34 5.04 -1.40
CA MET A 30 -2.41 4.53 -2.40
C MET A 30 -2.47 5.40 -3.66
N PRO A 31 -1.35 5.96 -4.14
CA PRO A 31 -1.30 6.60 -5.45
C PRO A 31 -1.71 5.63 -6.55
N VAL A 32 -2.51 6.08 -7.53
CA VAL A 32 -2.95 5.20 -8.62
C VAL A 32 -1.76 4.72 -9.47
N ASP A 33 -0.71 5.53 -9.62
CA ASP A 33 0.52 5.10 -10.30
C ASP A 33 1.26 3.99 -9.52
N THR A 34 1.24 4.01 -8.18
CA THR A 34 1.76 2.91 -7.34
C THR A 34 0.97 1.62 -7.60
N LEU A 35 -0.36 1.70 -7.61
CA LEU A 35 -1.22 0.55 -7.93
C LEU A 35 -0.97 0.03 -9.35
N ALA A 36 -0.81 0.93 -10.32
CA ALA A 36 -0.54 0.57 -11.71
C ALA A 36 0.77 -0.22 -11.84
N GLN A 37 1.82 0.19 -11.13
CA GLN A 37 3.10 -0.52 -11.12
C GLN A 37 2.99 -1.92 -10.51
N ILE A 38 2.26 -2.05 -9.39
CA ILE A 38 2.01 -3.35 -8.76
C ILE A 38 1.24 -4.28 -9.71
N LEU A 39 0.21 -3.77 -10.38
CA LEU A 39 -0.57 -4.56 -11.34
C LEU A 39 0.28 -5.00 -12.53
N ASP A 40 1.14 -4.12 -13.06
CA ASP A 40 2.08 -4.47 -14.13
C ASP A 40 3.02 -5.61 -13.71
N TRP A 41 3.62 -5.54 -12.52
CA TRP A 41 4.44 -6.62 -11.99
C TRP A 41 3.66 -7.92 -11.77
N ALA A 42 2.43 -7.83 -11.27
CA ALA A 42 1.57 -8.99 -11.08
C ALA A 42 1.28 -9.68 -12.43
N PHE A 43 0.89 -8.92 -13.46
CA PHE A 43 0.64 -9.47 -14.79
C PHE A 43 1.88 -10.09 -15.44
N GLN A 44 3.06 -9.48 -15.25
CA GLN A 44 4.33 -10.04 -15.73
C GLN A 44 4.78 -11.28 -14.95
N SER A 45 4.26 -11.46 -13.73
CA SER A 45 4.64 -12.56 -12.86
C SER A 45 3.73 -13.78 -13.00
N LEU A 46 2.57 -13.65 -13.65
CA LEU A 46 1.66 -14.76 -13.89
C LEU A 46 2.40 -15.98 -14.50
N PRO A 47 2.15 -17.20 -13.99
CA PRO A 47 1.11 -17.56 -13.01
C PRO A 47 1.54 -17.40 -11.53
N ASP A 48 2.73 -16.86 -11.26
CA ASP A 48 3.29 -16.75 -9.92
C ASP A 48 2.69 -15.56 -9.15
N GLU A 49 2.75 -15.65 -7.83
CA GLU A 49 2.40 -14.58 -6.89
C GLU A 49 3.62 -13.72 -6.58
N ILE A 50 3.40 -12.43 -6.30
CA ILE A 50 4.44 -11.52 -5.85
C ILE A 50 4.15 -10.97 -4.47
N LEU A 51 5.21 -10.72 -3.70
CA LEU A 51 5.15 -9.95 -2.47
C LEU A 51 5.69 -8.54 -2.73
N VAL A 52 4.86 -7.55 -2.45
CA VAL A 52 5.22 -6.15 -2.52
C VAL A 52 5.26 -5.57 -1.12
N GLY A 53 6.35 -4.87 -0.81
CA GLY A 53 6.50 -4.08 0.41
C GLY A 53 6.40 -2.59 0.10
N MET A 54 5.74 -1.83 0.97
CA MET A 54 5.57 -0.38 0.85
C MET A 54 5.76 0.29 2.21
N ASP A 55 6.51 1.39 2.24
CA ASP A 55 6.49 2.34 3.34
C ASP A 55 5.64 3.57 2.98
N VAL A 56 5.19 4.32 3.98
CA VAL A 56 4.55 5.61 3.73
C VAL A 56 5.56 6.64 3.29
N ASN A 57 5.11 7.66 2.55
CA ASN A 57 5.92 8.81 2.23
C ASN A 57 5.78 9.87 3.36
N PRO A 58 6.82 10.11 4.18
CA PRO A 58 6.74 11.04 5.31
C PRO A 58 6.57 12.49 4.86
N ASP A 59 6.97 12.81 3.63
CA ASP A 59 6.86 14.15 3.05
C ASP A 59 5.47 14.42 2.47
N LEU A 60 4.61 13.40 2.39
CA LEU A 60 3.28 13.49 1.78
C LEU A 60 2.17 13.07 2.76
N PRO A 61 1.86 13.91 3.76
CA PRO A 61 0.72 13.66 4.64
C PRO A 61 -0.60 13.71 3.86
N HIS A 62 -1.61 13.02 4.36
CA HIS A 62 -2.96 13.09 3.83
C HIS A 62 -3.49 14.54 3.86
N SER A 63 -4.25 14.90 2.83
CA SER A 63 -5.01 16.15 2.86
C SER A 63 -6.04 16.10 4.00
N ARG A 64 -6.13 17.19 4.76
CA ARG A 64 -7.13 17.31 5.84
C ARG A 64 -8.57 17.13 5.35
N GLU A 65 -8.83 17.53 4.12
CA GLU A 65 -10.14 17.37 3.49
C GLU A 65 -10.46 15.90 3.26
N VAL A 66 -9.50 15.13 2.75
CA VAL A 66 -9.64 13.68 2.53
C VAL A 66 -9.82 12.97 3.86
N GLU A 67 -8.96 13.25 4.85
CA GLU A 67 -9.11 12.71 6.21
C GLU A 67 -10.52 12.92 6.76
N LYS A 68 -10.98 14.18 6.78
CA LYS A 68 -12.31 14.50 7.31
C LYS A 68 -13.44 13.78 6.54
N THR A 69 -13.26 13.56 5.25
CA THR A 69 -14.29 13.02 4.36
C THR A 69 -14.40 11.51 4.47
N TYR A 70 -13.27 10.82 4.67
CA TYR A 70 -13.18 9.36 4.72
C TYR A 70 -13.12 8.79 6.15
N CYS A 71 -12.92 9.61 7.19
CA CYS A 71 -13.11 9.17 8.56
C CYS A 71 -14.59 9.01 8.88
N GLY A 72 -15.01 7.76 9.10
CA GLY A 72 -16.35 7.42 9.58
C GLY A 72 -16.45 7.32 11.10
N VAL A 73 -17.59 6.81 11.59
CA VAL A 73 -17.87 6.69 13.04
C VAL A 73 -16.89 5.76 13.76
N ASP A 74 -16.46 4.67 13.10
CA ASP A 74 -15.57 3.67 13.70
C ASP A 74 -14.08 4.03 13.58
N PHE A 75 -13.73 5.21 13.07
CA PHE A 75 -12.34 5.61 12.86
C PHE A 75 -11.52 5.67 14.16
N GLU A 76 -10.33 5.08 14.13
CA GLU A 76 -9.34 5.07 15.20
C GLU A 76 -8.00 5.66 14.73
N SER A 77 -7.46 6.60 15.51
CA SER A 77 -6.15 7.20 15.23
C SER A 77 -5.02 6.35 15.80
N GLY A 78 -3.96 6.16 15.02
CA GLY A 78 -2.73 5.48 15.45
C GLY A 78 -2.83 3.95 15.46
N LEU A 79 -3.71 3.39 14.63
CA LEU A 79 -3.95 1.96 14.50
C LEU A 79 -2.76 1.23 13.85
N PHE A 80 -2.04 1.90 12.96
CA PHE A 80 -0.82 1.38 12.31
C PHE A 80 0.25 2.46 12.12
N SER A 81 1.50 2.04 11.92
CA SER A 81 2.63 2.94 11.69
C SER A 81 2.50 3.62 10.33
N GLY A 82 2.65 4.94 10.30
CA GLY A 82 2.48 5.75 9.09
C GLY A 82 1.03 6.14 8.78
N GLN A 83 0.06 5.85 9.65
CA GLN A 83 -1.32 6.34 9.45
C GLN A 83 -1.35 7.86 9.29
N GLY A 84 -2.09 8.35 8.30
CA GLY A 84 -2.17 9.77 7.95
C GLY A 84 -1.16 10.21 6.88
N PHE A 85 -0.40 9.29 6.30
CA PHE A 85 0.53 9.55 5.19
C PHE A 85 0.23 8.65 3.99
N VAL A 86 0.42 9.21 2.80
CA VAL A 86 0.21 8.49 1.53
C VAL A 86 1.26 7.38 1.39
N LEU A 87 0.88 6.23 0.84
CA LEU A 87 1.85 5.17 0.53
C LEU A 87 2.92 5.68 -0.45
N GLY A 88 4.16 5.30 -0.18
CA GLY A 88 5.32 5.61 -0.99
C GLY A 88 5.51 4.63 -2.15
N GLU A 89 6.76 4.54 -2.59
CA GLU A 89 7.17 3.67 -3.69
C GLU A 89 7.00 2.19 -3.33
N PRO A 90 6.45 1.36 -4.23
CA PRO A 90 6.34 -0.07 -3.99
C PRO A 90 7.67 -0.77 -4.31
N HIS A 91 8.01 -1.79 -3.53
CA HIS A 91 9.20 -2.60 -3.74
C HIS A 91 8.80 -4.06 -3.95
N LEU A 92 9.21 -4.64 -5.08
CA LEU A 92 9.08 -6.07 -5.34
C LEU A 92 10.08 -6.84 -4.47
N VAL A 93 9.58 -7.59 -3.48
CA VAL A 93 10.41 -8.26 -2.47
C VAL A 93 10.69 -9.71 -2.85
N ASN A 94 9.66 -10.43 -3.27
CA ASN A 94 9.82 -11.78 -3.76
C ASN A 94 8.77 -12.12 -4.83
N ARG A 95 9.05 -13.21 -5.52
CA ARG A 95 8.14 -13.87 -6.46
C ARG A 95 8.14 -15.35 -6.13
N GLY A 96 6.98 -15.98 -6.11
CA GLY A 96 6.86 -17.38 -5.75
C GLY A 96 5.60 -18.03 -6.28
N ASP A 97 5.62 -19.35 -6.29
CA ASP A 97 4.46 -20.19 -6.60
C ASP A 97 4.07 -21.03 -5.37
N SER A 98 3.14 -21.96 -5.54
CA SER A 98 2.70 -22.87 -4.48
C SER A 98 3.82 -23.79 -3.94
N TYR A 99 5.01 -23.81 -4.55
CA TYR A 99 6.09 -24.74 -4.23
C TYR A 99 7.38 -24.05 -3.78
N SER A 100 7.62 -22.79 -4.17
CA SER A 100 8.89 -22.11 -3.98
C SER A 100 8.77 -20.59 -3.95
N VAL A 101 9.68 -19.94 -3.22
CA VAL A 101 9.81 -18.48 -3.15
C VAL A 101 11.21 -18.07 -3.56
N HIS A 102 11.30 -17.15 -4.51
CA HIS A 102 12.54 -16.56 -4.98
C HIS A 102 12.63 -15.12 -4.49
N HIS A 103 13.62 -14.85 -3.64
CA HIS A 103 13.99 -13.47 -3.30
C HIS A 103 14.59 -12.81 -4.54
N VAL A 104 14.06 -11.64 -4.91
CA VAL A 104 14.64 -10.85 -5.99
C VAL A 104 15.94 -10.20 -5.46
N PRO A 105 17.08 -10.29 -6.16
CA PRO A 105 18.37 -9.78 -5.65
C PRO A 105 18.30 -8.30 -5.27
N GLU A 106 18.80 -7.95 -4.07
CA GLU A 106 18.63 -6.64 -3.44
C GLU A 106 19.87 -5.73 -3.62
N GLU A 107 19.66 -4.51 -4.15
CA GLU A 107 20.54 -3.34 -3.91
C GLU A 107 20.02 -2.48 -2.73
N TRP A 108 18.83 -2.81 -2.21
CA TRP A 108 18.02 -1.93 -1.37
C TRP A 108 18.20 -2.19 0.13
N MET A 109 19.33 -2.75 0.56
CA MET A 109 19.51 -3.31 1.92
C MET A 109 19.76 -2.29 3.04
N ASP A 110 20.03 -1.02 2.74
CA ASP A 110 20.38 -0.04 3.77
C ASP A 110 19.16 0.39 4.59
N GLY A 111 19.27 0.39 5.93
CA GLY A 111 18.24 0.92 6.85
C GLY A 111 17.42 -0.10 7.65
N LEU A 112 17.83 -1.38 7.72
CA LEU A 112 17.07 -2.48 8.33
C LEU A 112 16.66 -2.30 9.82
N PHE A 113 17.13 -1.27 10.53
CA PHE A 113 16.91 -1.09 11.97
C PHE A 113 16.57 0.36 12.36
N ASP A 114 15.43 0.88 11.91
CA ASP A 114 14.85 2.09 12.50
C ASP A 114 13.77 1.73 13.55
N LYS A 115 13.78 2.45 14.68
CA LYS A 115 12.91 2.21 15.84
C LYS A 115 11.42 2.50 15.54
N GLU A 116 11.12 3.16 14.43
CA GLU A 116 9.75 3.48 14.00
C GLU A 116 9.00 2.32 13.33
N ARG A 117 9.67 1.18 13.08
CA ARG A 117 9.12 0.04 12.31
C ARG A 117 8.21 -0.94 13.08
N GLY A 118 7.77 -0.57 14.29
CA GLY A 118 6.81 -1.34 15.08
C GLY A 118 7.31 -2.73 15.53
N VAL A 119 6.45 -3.47 16.23
CA VAL A 119 6.82 -4.67 17.01
C VAL A 119 7.27 -5.87 16.16
N ARG A 120 6.96 -5.87 14.86
CA ARG A 120 7.27 -7.00 13.97
C ARG A 120 8.61 -6.89 13.26
N GLY A 121 9.29 -5.73 13.33
CA GLY A 121 10.60 -5.54 12.68
C GLY A 121 10.60 -5.81 11.17
N GLY A 122 9.43 -5.70 10.53
CA GLY A 122 9.31 -5.88 9.08
C GLY A 122 10.01 -4.73 8.36
N ARG A 123 10.66 -5.03 7.22
CA ARG A 123 11.34 -4.00 6.41
C ARG A 123 10.37 -2.92 5.90
N PHE A 124 9.11 -3.28 5.67
CA PHE A 124 8.07 -2.36 5.25
C PHE A 124 6.93 -2.35 6.26
N SER A 125 6.30 -1.19 6.42
CA SER A 125 5.11 -0.99 7.24
C SER A 125 3.85 -1.61 6.62
N HIS A 126 3.81 -1.72 5.29
CA HIS A 126 2.69 -2.28 4.54
C HIS A 126 3.17 -3.37 3.58
N TRP A 127 2.35 -4.42 3.43
CA TRP A 127 2.64 -5.58 2.59
C TRP A 127 1.41 -5.93 1.76
N LEU A 128 1.64 -6.30 0.50
CA LEU A 128 0.60 -6.73 -0.43
C LEU A 128 1.04 -8.02 -1.12
N HIS A 129 0.17 -9.03 -1.07
CA HIS A 129 0.28 -10.27 -1.82
C HIS A 129 -0.71 -10.21 -2.99
N THR A 130 -0.26 -10.58 -4.19
CA THR A 130 -1.10 -10.65 -5.40
C THR A 130 -1.41 -12.07 -5.79
#